data_AF-A0A6N8VUH5-F1
#
_entry.id   AF-A0A6N8VUH5-F1
#
_cell.length_a   1.000
_cell.length_b   1.000
_cell.length_c   1.000
_cell.angle_alpha   90.00
_cell.angle_beta   90.00
_cell.angle_gamma   90.00
#
_symmetry.space_group_name_H-M   'P 1'
#
loop_
_entity.id
_entity.type
_entity.pdbx_description
1 polymer ?
#
loop_
_entity_poly.entity_id
_entity_poly.type
_entity_poly.pdbx_seq_one_letter_code
_entity_poly.pdbx_strand_id
1 'polypeptide(L)' 'MPQNTGRNKPCPCGSGKKRKLCHPQHAQAPPQAADIEAEALRLSELARAASRNNDPRAEVAALGQLAELLGP' A
#
# COMPACT_ATOMS: atom_id res chain seq x y z
N MET A 1 21.95 21.11 12.21
CA MET A 1 20.59 21.49 12.66
C MET A 1 19.56 20.84 11.73
N PRO A 2 18.80 19.82 12.14
CA PRO A 2 17.75 19.28 11.27
C PRO A 2 16.66 20.34 11.13
N GLN A 3 16.42 20.79 9.90
CA GLN A 3 15.50 21.87 9.59
C GLN A 3 14.09 21.38 9.92
N ASN A 4 13.54 21.82 11.06
CA ASN A 4 12.22 21.42 11.56
C ASN A 4 11.12 21.94 10.63
N THR A 5 10.91 21.18 9.57
CA THR A 5 10.01 21.50 8.49
C THR A 5 8.62 20.93 8.82
N GLY A 6 8.06 21.21 10.00
CA GLY A 6 6.74 20.66 10.39
C GLY A 6 5.68 20.83 9.28
N ARG A 7 4.77 19.85 9.10
CA ARG A 7 3.79 19.80 7.98
C ARG A 7 2.97 21.10 7.80
N ASN A 8 2.74 21.84 8.88
CA ASN A 8 1.99 23.11 8.88
C ASN A 8 2.86 24.36 8.70
N LYS A 9 4.20 24.24 8.68
CA LYS A 9 5.11 25.38 8.45
C LYS A 9 5.10 25.82 6.99
N PRO A 10 5.48 27.07 6.68
CA PRO A 10 5.69 27.52 5.31
C PRO A 10 6.67 26.61 4.57
N CYS A 11 6.39 26.33 3.30
CA CYS A 11 7.24 25.47 2.50
C CYS A 11 8.54 26.20 2.12
N PRO A 12 9.72 25.59 2.31
CA PRO A 12 11.01 26.24 2.03
C PRO A 12 11.29 26.47 0.54
N CYS A 13 10.45 25.99 -0.37
CA CYS A 13 10.56 26.24 -1.83
C CYS A 13 10.12 27.66 -2.25
N GLY A 14 9.66 28.50 -1.32
CA GLY A 14 9.26 29.88 -1.63
C GLY A 14 7.83 30.05 -2.16
N SER A 15 7.02 28.99 -2.25
CA SER A 15 5.65 29.07 -2.78
C SER A 15 4.63 29.80 -1.89
N GLY A 16 5.01 30.19 -0.67
CA GLY A 16 4.11 30.79 0.33
C GLY A 16 3.08 29.83 0.94
N LYS A 17 2.95 28.60 0.44
CA LYS A 17 1.99 27.59 0.92
C LYS A 17 2.55 26.79 2.11
N LYS A 18 1.67 26.21 2.93
CA LYS A 18 2.08 25.26 3.99
C LYS A 18 2.72 24.02 3.37
N ARG A 19 3.69 23.40 4.04
CA ARG A 19 4.46 22.26 3.52
C ARG A 19 3.55 21.10 3.07
N LYS A 20 2.50 20.79 3.83
CA LYS A 20 1.48 19.78 3.47
C LYS A 20 0.66 20.08 2.21
N LEU A 21 0.58 21.33 1.78
CA LEU A 21 -0.18 21.78 0.59
C LEU A 21 0.71 22.01 -0.63
N CYS A 22 2.03 22.00 -0.46
CA CYS A 22 2.99 22.26 -1.54
C CYS A 22 3.80 21.01 -1.88
N HIS A 23 4.35 20.35 -0.86
CA HIS A 23 5.14 19.12 -0.97
C HIS A 23 4.63 18.11 0.07
N PRO A 24 3.46 17.50 -0.15
CA PRO A 24 2.92 16.49 0.75
C PRO A 24 3.85 15.27 0.78
N GLN A 25 4.54 15.08 1.90
CA GLN A 25 5.52 14.00 2.09
C GLN A 25 4.90 12.59 2.11
N HIS A 26 3.57 12.51 2.14
CA HIS A 26 2.83 11.25 2.18
C HIS A 26 1.59 11.32 1.30
N ALA A 27 1.73 11.81 0.07
CA ALA A 27 0.85 11.27 -0.96
C ALA A 27 1.32 9.82 -1.13
N GLN A 28 0.71 8.86 -0.42
CA GLN A 28 0.83 7.48 -0.85
C GLN A 28 0.31 7.48 -2.27
N ALA A 29 1.21 7.27 -3.24
CA ALA A 29 0.79 6.99 -4.58
C ALA A 29 -0.17 5.79 -4.49
N PRO A 30 -1.25 5.75 -5.29
CA PRO A 30 -2.03 4.53 -5.40
C PRO A 30 -1.07 3.36 -5.68
N PRO A 31 -1.31 2.18 -5.09
CA PRO A 31 -0.48 1.00 -5.36
C PRO A 31 -0.33 0.86 -6.88
N GLN A 32 0.90 0.70 -7.34
CA GLN A 32 1.14 0.60 -8.79
C GLN A 32 0.57 -0.73 -9.27
N ALA A 33 0.16 -0.81 -10.53
CA ALA A 33 -0.38 -2.05 -11.08
C ALA A 33 0.57 -3.25 -10.89
N ALA A 34 1.89 -3.03 -10.95
CA ALA A 34 2.90 -4.04 -10.66
C ALA A 34 2.88 -4.53 -9.20
N ASP A 35 2.54 -3.67 -8.24
CA ASP A 35 2.41 -4.04 -6.83
C ASP A 35 1.16 -4.91 -6.61
N ILE A 36 0.08 -4.63 -7.36
CA ILE A 36 -1.16 -5.42 -7.34
C ILE A 36 -0.92 -6.83 -7.90
N GLU A 37 -0.24 -6.94 -9.03
CA GLU A 37 0.08 -8.25 -9.63
C GLU A 37 1.00 -9.08 -8.73
N ALA A 38 2.02 -8.44 -8.14
CA ALA A 38 2.93 -9.11 -7.20
C ALA A 38 2.20 -9.64 -5.96
N GLU A 39 1.29 -8.84 -5.39
CA GLU A 39 0.49 -9.26 -4.23
C GLU A 39 -0.53 -10.35 -4.60
N ALA A 40 -1.16 -10.25 -5.77
CA ALA A 40 -2.08 -11.27 -6.27
C ALA A 40 -1.37 -12.64 -6.47
N LEU A 41 -0.14 -12.63 -6.99
CA LEU A 41 0.68 -13.82 -7.12
C LEU A 41 1.01 -14.42 -5.74
N ARG A 42 1.45 -13.59 -4.80
CA ARG A 42 1.75 -14.00 -3.42
C ARG A 42 0.54 -14.65 -2.74
N LEU A 43 -0.64 -14.03 -2.84
CA LEU A 43 -1.88 -14.55 -2.26
C LEU A 43 -2.30 -15.88 -2.91
N SER A 44 -2.13 -16.00 -4.22
CA SER A 44 -2.37 -17.24 -4.97
C SER A 44 -1.44 -18.38 -4.53
N GLU A 45 -0.17 -18.07 -4.26
CA GLU A 45 0.80 -19.03 -3.73
C GLU A 45 0.48 -19.48 -2.30
N LEU A 46 0.02 -18.55 -1.45
CA LEU A 46 -0.44 -18.86 -0.09
C LEU A 46 -1.66 -19.79 -0.11
N ALA A 47 -2.65 -19.53 -0.98
CA ALA A 47 -3.81 -20.41 -1.14
C ALA A 47 -3.38 -21.83 -1.57
N ARG A 48 -2.47 -21.94 -2.54
CA ARG A 48 -1.92 -23.25 -2.98
C ARG A 48 -1.13 -23.94 -1.87
N ALA A 49 -0.37 -23.21 -1.06
CA ALA A 49 0.35 -23.76 0.08
C ALA A 49 -0.61 -24.28 1.16
N ALA A 50 -1.65 -23.52 1.47
CA ALA A 50 -2.69 -23.91 2.43
C ALA A 50 -3.43 -25.17 1.97
N SER A 51 -3.78 -25.26 0.69
CA SER A 51 -4.41 -26.43 0.08
C SER A 51 -3.53 -27.68 0.20
N ARG A 52 -2.23 -27.57 -0.12
CA ARG A 52 -1.25 -28.67 0.06
C ARG A 52 -1.15 -29.16 1.51
N ASN A 53 -1.35 -28.26 2.48
CA ASN A 53 -1.29 -28.56 3.90
C ASN A 53 -2.64 -29.00 4.49
N ASN A 54 -3.71 -29.10 3.68
CA ASN A 54 -5.08 -29.34 4.12
C ASN A 54 -5.55 -28.34 5.20
N ASP A 55 -5.18 -27.06 5.06
CA ASP A 55 -5.65 -25.97 5.92
C ASP A 55 -6.72 -25.14 5.21
N PRO A 56 -8.01 -25.52 5.30
CA PRO A 56 -9.08 -24.83 4.59
C PRO A 56 -9.31 -23.40 5.13
N ARG A 57 -8.91 -23.12 6.37
CA ARG A 57 -9.09 -21.79 6.97
C ARG A 57 -8.09 -20.81 6.37
N ALA A 58 -6.83 -21.24 6.24
CA ALA A 58 -5.80 -20.44 5.59
C ALA A 58 -6.08 -20.25 4.09
N GLU A 59 -6.58 -21.29 3.41
CA GLU A 59 -6.95 -21.21 1.99
C GLU A 59 -8.05 -20.18 1.73
N VAL A 60 -9.16 -20.25 2.49
CA VAL A 60 -10.27 -19.30 2.37
C VAL A 60 -9.82 -17.86 2.69
N ALA A 61 -8.94 -17.68 3.68
CA ALA A 61 -8.41 -16.36 4.02
C ALA A 61 -7.58 -15.76 2.87
N ALA A 62 -6.69 -16.54 2.24
CA ALA A 62 -5.87 -16.08 1.13
C ALA A 62 -6.72 -15.78 -0.13
N LEU A 63 -7.72 -16.60 -0.41
CA LEU A 63 -8.67 -16.37 -1.51
C LEU A 63 -9.53 -15.12 -1.28
N GLY A 64 -9.96 -14.87 -0.05
CA GLY A 64 -10.71 -13.66 0.31
C GLY A 64 -9.90 -12.39 0.07
N GLN A 65 -8.63 -12.38 0.51
CA GLN A 65 -7.72 -11.26 0.28
C GLN A 65 -7.43 -11.05 -1.21
N LEU A 66 -7.31 -12.13 -1.99
CA LEU A 66 -7.12 -12.05 -3.44
C LEU A 66 -8.35 -11.42 -4.12
N ALA A 67 -9.56 -11.78 -3.68
CA ALA A 67 -10.79 -11.20 -4.21
C ALA A 67 -10.92 -9.70 -3.87
N GLU A 68 -10.58 -9.30 -2.64
CA GLU A 68 -10.56 -7.88 -2.26
C GLU A 68 -9.58 -7.06 -3.10
N LEU A 69 -8.43 -7.64 -3.45
CA LEU A 69 -7.39 -6.99 -4.23
C LEU A 69 -7.80 -6.76 -5.69
N LEU A 70 -8.53 -7.70 -6.29
CA LEU A 70 -8.97 -7.63 -7.69
C LEU A 70 -10.27 -6.84 -7.87
N GLY A 71 -10.96 -6.53 -6.75
CA GLY A 71 -12.27 -5.87 -6.75
C GLY A 71 -13.43 -6.86 -6.97
N PRO A 72 -14.67 -6.42 -6.73
CA PRO A 72 -15.88 -7.18 -7.06
C PRO A 72 -16.09 -7.34 -8.58
#